data_AF-A0A7K8C9A6-F1
#
_entry.id   AF-A0A7K8C9A6-F1
#
_cell.length_a   1.000
_cell.length_b   1.000
_cell.length_c   1.000
_cell.angle_alpha   90.00
_cell.angle_beta   90.00
_cell.angle_gamma   90.00
#
_symmetry.space_group_name_H-M   'P 1'
#
loop_
_entity.id
_entity.type
_entity.pdbx_description
1 polymer ?
#
loop_
_entity_poly.entity_id
_entity_poly.type
_entity_poly.pdbx_seq_one_letter_code
_entity_poly.pdbx_strand_id
1 'polypeptide(L)'
;LDQVRNKPDVSLNDFIKACAHVGTEQYKADLLATALAQQLQVAKATVKCFDCGEEGHMRKQCSKNKQGKKKPSNACPRCQKTYHWSNECHSKYDKDGKPLPQQGNSKRGSGSCAPQQNRIQPQETHT
;
A
#
# COMPACT_ATOMS: atom_id res chain seq x y z
N LEU A 1 21.98 -18.81 18.84
CA LEU A 1 23.04 -19.70 19.37
C LEU A 1 23.94 -20.29 18.28
N ASP A 2 23.39 -20.64 17.10
CA ASP A 2 24.16 -21.27 16.00
C ASP A 2 25.38 -20.50 15.51
N GLN A 3 25.33 -19.17 15.56
CA GLN A 3 26.45 -18.31 15.14
C GLN A 3 27.64 -18.32 16.12
N VAL A 4 27.40 -18.68 17.39
CA VAL A 4 28.43 -18.71 18.45
C VAL A 4 29.05 -20.10 18.57
N ARG A 5 28.27 -21.15 18.34
CA ARG A 5 28.69 -22.56 18.45
C ARG A 5 29.76 -22.98 17.43
N ASN A 6 29.76 -22.36 16.24
CA ASN A 6 30.64 -22.74 15.13
C ASN A 6 31.94 -21.91 15.06
N LYS A 7 32.20 -21.05 16.05
CA LYS A 7 33.35 -20.15 16.04
C LYS A 7 34.52 -20.76 16.83
N PRO A 8 35.70 -21.00 16.23
CA PRO A 8 36.88 -21.44 16.98
C PRO A 8 37.35 -20.28 17.86
N ASP A 9 37.65 -20.57 19.13
CA ASP A 9 37.93 -19.59 20.21
C ASP A 9 36.70 -18.78 20.67
N VAL A 10 35.75 -19.46 21.32
CA VAL A 10 34.59 -18.80 21.96
C VAL A 10 34.68 -18.97 23.47
N SER A 11 34.67 -17.85 24.20
CA SER A 11 34.80 -17.84 25.65
C SER A 11 33.46 -18.12 26.33
N LEU A 12 33.49 -18.63 27.57
CA LEU A 12 32.30 -18.79 28.41
C LEU A 12 31.53 -17.47 28.54
N ASN A 13 32.24 -16.34 28.63
CA ASN A 13 31.62 -15.02 28.70
C ASN A 13 30.84 -14.67 27.42
N ASP A 14 31.23 -15.20 26.27
CA ASP A 14 30.53 -14.96 25.00
C ASP A 14 29.22 -15.75 24.93
N PHE A 15 29.19 -16.96 25.50
CA PHE A 15 27.94 -17.71 25.67
C PHE A 15 26.97 -16.98 26.61
N ILE A 16 27.46 -16.44 27.73
CA ILE A 16 26.64 -15.67 28.67
C ILE A 16 26.04 -14.44 27.98
N LYS A 17 26.87 -13.69 27.22
CA LYS A 17 26.41 -12.54 26.44
C LYS A 17 25.36 -12.92 25.39
N ALA A 18 25.53 -14.04 24.71
CA ALA A 18 24.58 -14.52 23.71
C ALA A 18 23.21 -14.87 24.32
N CYS A 19 23.18 -15.28 25.59
CA CYS A 19 21.96 -15.62 26.31
C CYS A 19 21.31 -14.42 27.04
N ALA A 20 21.98 -13.27 27.11
CA ALA A 20 21.55 -12.14 27.96
C ALA A 20 20.13 -11.61 27.66
N HIS A 21 19.63 -11.79 26.44
CA HIS A 21 18.30 -11.32 26.04
C HIS A 21 17.20 -12.40 26.13
N VAL A 22 17.58 -13.66 26.37
CA VAL A 22 16.64 -14.79 26.41
C VAL A 22 15.72 -14.64 27.61
N GLY A 23 14.39 -14.70 27.37
CA GLY A 23 13.38 -14.59 28.41
C GLY A 23 12.87 -13.16 28.68
N THR A 24 13.50 -12.13 28.10
CA THR A 24 12.96 -10.76 28.14
C THR A 24 11.64 -10.65 27.36
N GLU A 25 10.83 -9.63 27.67
CA GLU A 25 9.61 -9.36 26.91
C GLU A 25 9.89 -9.04 25.43
N GLN A 26 11.04 -8.41 25.16
CA GLN A 26 11.52 -8.17 23.79
C GLN A 26 11.74 -9.49 23.05
N TYR A 27 12.42 -10.46 23.68
CA TYR A 27 12.63 -11.78 23.10
C TYR A 27 11.32 -12.52 22.81
N LYS A 28 10.32 -12.41 23.72
CA LYS A 28 8.99 -13.00 23.49
C LYS A 28 8.26 -12.32 22.34
N ALA A 29 8.35 -10.99 22.24
CA ALA A 29 7.75 -10.23 21.14
C ALA A 29 8.37 -10.61 19.79
N ASP A 30 9.69 -10.73 19.71
CA ASP A 30 10.39 -11.14 18.49
C ASP A 30 10.05 -12.59 18.09
N LEU A 31 9.96 -13.50 19.06
CA LEU A 31 9.56 -14.88 18.84
C LEU A 31 8.13 -14.95 18.28
N LEU A 32 7.20 -14.20 18.87
CA LEU A 32 5.83 -14.10 18.39
C LEU A 32 5.76 -13.48 16.98
N ALA A 33 6.49 -12.40 16.73
CA ALA A 33 6.55 -11.74 15.43
C ALA A 33 7.09 -12.69 14.35
N THR A 34 8.12 -13.47 14.67
CA THR A 34 8.70 -14.47 13.77
C THR A 34 7.71 -15.58 13.43
N ALA A 35 7.00 -16.10 14.44
CA ALA A 35 5.96 -17.11 14.24
C ALA A 35 4.82 -16.59 13.35
N LEU A 36 4.39 -15.35 13.57
CA LEU A 36 3.33 -14.73 12.78
C LEU A 36 3.79 -14.36 11.36
N ALA A 37 5.07 -14.00 11.17
CA ALA A 37 5.62 -13.64 9.87
C ALA A 37 5.46 -14.78 8.84
N GLN A 38 5.60 -16.04 9.26
CA GLN A 38 5.39 -17.20 8.39
C GLN A 38 3.95 -17.29 7.89
N GLN A 39 2.97 -16.98 8.74
CA GLN A 39 1.56 -16.97 8.38
C GLN A 39 1.21 -15.83 7.42
N LEU A 40 1.83 -14.65 7.57
CA LEU A 40 1.64 -13.51 6.69
C LEU A 40 2.25 -13.71 5.29
N GLN A 41 3.31 -14.52 5.16
CA GLN A 41 3.90 -14.84 3.86
C GLN A 41 2.93 -15.62 2.96
N VAL A 42 2.10 -16.49 3.53
CA VAL A 42 1.06 -17.22 2.77
C VAL A 42 0.02 -16.26 2.21
N ALA A 43 -0.45 -15.29 3.01
CA ALA A 43 -1.42 -14.28 2.57
C ALA A 43 -0.86 -13.37 1.46
N LYS A 44 0.44 -13.06 1.50
CA LYS A 44 1.12 -12.29 0.44
C LYS A 44 1.34 -13.13 -0.82
N ALA A 45 1.59 -14.43 -0.70
CA ALA A 45 1.77 -15.32 -1.85
C ALA A 45 0.48 -15.47 -2.67
N THR A 46 -0.69 -15.48 -2.04
CA THR A 46 -1.98 -15.70 -2.74
C THR A 46 -2.54 -14.50 -3.49
N VAL A 47 -2.00 -13.28 -3.30
CA VAL A 47 -2.54 -12.09 -3.99
C VAL A 47 -2.04 -12.03 -5.42
N LYS A 48 -2.98 -12.17 -6.38
CA LYS A 48 -2.72 -11.98 -7.80
C LYS A 48 -2.78 -10.51 -8.17
N CYS A 49 -1.78 -10.02 -8.90
CA CYS A 49 -1.76 -8.67 -9.41
C CYS A 49 -2.83 -8.47 -10.49
N PHE A 50 -3.68 -7.47 -10.29
CA PHE A 50 -4.76 -7.13 -11.24
C PHE A 50 -4.27 -6.59 -12.59
N ASP A 51 -3.03 -6.14 -12.69
CA ASP A 51 -2.49 -5.59 -13.94
C ASP A 51 -1.65 -6.60 -14.74
N CYS A 52 -0.73 -7.32 -14.09
CA CYS A 52 0.17 -8.27 -14.79
C CYS A 52 -0.22 -9.74 -14.61
N GLY A 53 -1.13 -10.07 -13.69
CA GLY A 53 -1.56 -11.43 -13.42
C GLY A 53 -0.57 -12.31 -12.64
N GLU A 54 0.58 -11.79 -12.23
CA GLU A 54 1.53 -12.51 -11.37
C GLU A 54 1.11 -12.44 -9.90
N GLU A 55 1.40 -13.49 -9.15
CA GLU A 55 1.11 -13.57 -7.72
C GLU A 55 2.21 -12.91 -6.85
N GLY A 56 1.98 -12.82 -5.54
CA GLY A 56 2.94 -12.24 -4.61
C GLY A 56 2.86 -10.71 -4.42
N HIS A 57 2.03 -9.99 -5.20
CA HIS A 57 1.94 -8.53 -5.11
C HIS A 57 0.61 -7.93 -5.62
N MET A 58 0.31 -6.72 -5.13
CA MET A 58 -0.84 -5.93 -5.57
C MET A 58 -0.45 -4.98 -6.71
N ARG A 59 -1.43 -4.48 -7.50
CA ARG A 59 -1.20 -3.51 -8.59
C ARG A 59 -0.29 -2.32 -8.21
N LYS A 60 -0.39 -1.81 -6.98
CA LYS A 60 0.46 -0.71 -6.47
C LYS A 60 1.95 -1.07 -6.32
N GLN A 61 2.24 -2.35 -6.10
CA GLN A 61 3.58 -2.90 -5.88
C GLN A 61 4.10 -3.63 -7.13
N CYS A 62 3.42 -3.49 -8.26
CA CYS A 62 3.79 -4.15 -9.50
C CYS A 62 4.94 -3.41 -10.18
N SER A 63 6.10 -4.05 -10.26
CA SER A 63 7.30 -3.50 -10.91
C SER A 63 7.10 -3.21 -12.41
N LYS A 64 6.17 -3.94 -13.06
CA LYS A 64 5.80 -3.74 -14.46
C LYS A 64 4.85 -2.55 -14.68
N ASN A 65 4.29 -2.00 -13.59
CA ASN A 65 3.27 -0.95 -13.63
C ASN A 65 3.84 0.47 -13.66
N LYS A 66 5.04 0.65 -14.23
CA LYS A 66 5.56 1.99 -14.56
C LYS A 66 4.86 2.61 -15.77
N GLN A 67 3.92 1.88 -16.39
CA GLN A 67 3.11 2.38 -17.48
C GLN A 67 1.93 3.15 -16.88
N GLY A 68 2.19 4.40 -16.49
CA GLY A 68 1.13 5.37 -16.18
C GLY A 68 0.03 5.30 -17.24
N LYS A 69 -1.23 5.44 -16.79
CA LYS A 69 -2.47 5.33 -17.58
C LYS A 69 -2.19 5.56 -19.08
N LYS A 70 -2.25 4.48 -19.89
CA LYS A 70 -2.04 4.59 -21.34
C LYS A 70 -2.97 5.68 -21.87
N LYS A 71 -2.40 6.75 -22.42
CA LYS A 71 -3.18 7.82 -23.07
C LYS A 71 -4.00 7.18 -24.20
N PRO A 72 -5.22 7.67 -24.47
CA PRO A 72 -6.01 7.11 -25.56
C PRO A 72 -5.23 7.27 -26.86
N SER A 73 -5.32 6.28 -27.74
CA SER A 73 -4.69 6.32 -29.07
C SER A 73 -5.32 7.39 -29.97
N ASN A 74 -6.54 7.81 -29.68
CA ASN A 74 -7.27 8.84 -30.43
C ASN A 74 -7.26 10.17 -29.68
N ALA A 75 -7.31 11.25 -30.44
CA ALA A 75 -7.45 12.59 -29.88
C ALA A 75 -8.76 12.70 -29.08
N CYS A 76 -8.77 13.57 -28.06
CA CYS A 76 -9.96 13.80 -27.26
C CYS A 76 -11.12 14.21 -28.18
N PRO A 77 -12.24 13.46 -28.20
CA PRO A 77 -13.37 13.76 -29.08
C PRO A 77 -14.06 15.08 -28.72
N ARG A 78 -13.78 15.65 -27.54
CA ARG A 78 -14.33 16.92 -27.12
C ARG A 78 -13.56 18.11 -27.64
N CYS A 79 -12.24 18.16 -27.46
CA CYS A 79 -11.45 19.35 -27.78
C CYS A 79 -10.59 19.21 -29.02
N GLN A 80 -10.51 18.01 -29.59
CA GLN A 80 -9.78 17.82 -30.83
C GLN A 80 -8.27 17.68 -30.60
N LYS A 81 -7.73 18.35 -29.58
CA LYS A 81 -6.36 18.91 -29.54
C LYS A 81 -5.28 17.95 -29.08
N THR A 82 -5.53 17.19 -28.02
CA THR A 82 -4.52 16.30 -27.41
C THR A 82 -5.11 14.94 -27.05
N TYR A 83 -4.24 13.98 -26.79
CA TYR A 83 -4.58 12.60 -26.43
C TYR A 83 -4.81 12.47 -24.93
N HIS A 84 -6.08 12.62 -24.51
CA HIS A 84 -6.55 12.45 -23.14
C HIS A 84 -8.00 11.99 -23.15
N TRP A 85 -8.46 11.40 -22.04
CA TRP A 85 -9.85 10.98 -21.91
C TRP A 85 -10.79 12.18 -21.83
N SER A 86 -12.02 12.07 -22.36
CA SER A 86 -13.01 13.17 -22.33
C SER A 86 -13.29 13.71 -20.92
N ASN A 87 -13.10 12.88 -19.88
CA ASN A 87 -13.28 13.27 -18.48
C ASN A 87 -12.09 14.04 -17.89
N GLU A 88 -10.94 14.01 -18.55
CA GLU A 88 -9.71 14.73 -18.18
C GLU A 88 -9.50 15.95 -19.10
N CYS A 89 -10.52 16.29 -19.90
CA CYS A 89 -10.47 17.40 -20.83
C CYS A 89 -10.66 18.74 -20.11
N HIS A 90 -9.56 19.47 -19.95
CA HIS A 90 -9.53 20.81 -19.36
C HIS A 90 -9.46 21.94 -20.41
N SER A 91 -9.51 21.59 -21.70
CA SER A 91 -9.52 22.58 -22.78
C SER A 91 -10.86 23.32 -22.82
N LYS A 92 -10.81 24.65 -22.95
CA LYS A 92 -12.01 25.50 -23.09
C LYS A 92 -12.46 25.69 -24.54
N TYR A 93 -11.56 25.42 -25.49
CA TYR A 93 -11.77 25.62 -26.92
C TYR A 93 -11.39 24.35 -27.69
N ASP A 94 -12.07 24.11 -28.80
CA ASP A 94 -11.69 23.07 -29.77
C ASP A 94 -10.45 23.50 -30.60
N LYS A 95 -9.94 22.60 -31.45
CA LYS A 95 -8.93 22.90 -32.48
C LYS A 95 -9.33 24.06 -33.39
N ASP A 96 -10.63 24.20 -33.68
CA ASP A 96 -11.17 25.25 -34.54
C ASP A 96 -11.41 26.59 -33.82
N GLY A 97 -10.99 26.72 -32.56
CA GLY A 97 -11.20 27.94 -31.76
C GLY A 97 -12.64 28.14 -31.27
N LYS A 98 -13.54 27.19 -31.57
CA LYS A 98 -14.92 27.21 -31.07
C LYS A 98 -14.96 26.89 -29.57
N PRO A 99 -15.75 27.60 -28.76
CA PRO A 99 -15.89 27.29 -27.34
C PRO A 99 -16.53 25.90 -27.16
N LEU A 100 -15.96 25.10 -26.26
CA LEU A 100 -16.50 23.77 -25.95
C LEU A 100 -17.76 23.88 -25.09
N PRO A 101 -18.72 22.95 -25.24
CA PRO A 101 -19.88 22.90 -24.37
C PRO A 101 -19.41 22.73 -22.92
N GLN A 102 -19.85 23.64 -22.05
CA GLN A 102 -19.46 23.66 -20.64
C GLN A 102 -19.86 22.33 -20.00
N GLN A 103 -18.87 21.57 -19.52
CA GLN A 103 -19.13 20.32 -18.81
C GLN A 103 -19.68 20.66 -17.42
N GLY A 104 -20.96 21.00 -17.36
CA GLY A 104 -21.66 21.31 -16.14
C GLY A 104 -21.89 20.06 -15.32
N ASN A 105 -21.05 19.84 -14.31
CA ASN A 105 -21.48 19.08 -13.14
C ASN A 105 -20.98 19.76 -11.85
N SER A 106 -21.40 21.01 -11.63
CA SER A 106 -21.18 21.75 -10.38
C SER A 106 -22.20 21.40 -9.29
N LYS A 107 -23.00 20.35 -9.47
CA LYS A 107 -23.92 19.85 -8.44
C LYS A 107 -23.64 18.38 -8.13
N ARG A 108 -22.45 18.08 -7.60
CA ARG A 108 -22.33 17.00 -6.62
C ARG A 108 -22.50 17.64 -5.25
N GLY A 109 -23.69 17.47 -4.69
CA GLY A 109 -24.05 17.96 -3.37
C GLY A 109 -23.04 17.53 -2.31
N SER A 110 -22.74 18.47 -1.42
CA SER A 110 -22.43 18.27 0.01
C SER A 110 -22.09 16.84 0.43
N GLY A 111 -20.84 16.46 0.24
CA GLY A 111 -20.21 15.46 1.10
C GLY A 111 -19.80 16.16 2.38
N SER A 112 -20.71 16.25 3.35
CA SER A 112 -20.35 16.59 4.72
C SER A 112 -19.33 15.55 5.19
N CYS A 113 -18.08 15.95 5.34
CA CYS A 113 -17.12 15.19 6.13
C CYS A 113 -17.67 15.14 7.56
N ALA A 114 -18.41 14.08 7.90
CA ALA A 114 -18.71 13.78 9.28
C ALA A 114 -17.39 13.42 9.97
N PRO A 115 -16.96 14.11 11.05
CA PRO A 115 -15.82 13.66 11.81
C PRO A 115 -16.19 12.31 12.44
N GLN A 116 -15.40 11.28 12.17
CA GLN A 116 -15.48 10.02 12.89
C GLN A 116 -15.22 10.31 14.37
N GLN A 117 -16.29 10.37 15.16
CA GLN A 117 -16.18 10.42 16.61
C GLN A 117 -15.57 9.12 17.09
N ASN A 118 -14.33 9.23 17.53
CA ASN A 118 -13.60 8.20 18.25
C ASN A 118 -14.39 7.86 19.53
N ARG A 119 -15.07 6.71 19.54
CA ARG A 119 -15.74 6.18 20.73
C ARG A 119 -14.79 5.22 21.44
N ILE A 120 -14.01 5.77 22.37
CA ILE A 120 -13.32 4.99 23.39
C ILE A 120 -14.41 4.41 24.30
N GLN A 121 -14.52 3.08 24.35
CA GLN A 121 -15.35 2.39 25.34
C GLN A 121 -14.57 2.35 26.67
N PRO A 122 -15.13 2.83 27.79
CA PRO A 122 -14.57 2.52 29.10
C PRO A 122 -14.71 1.02 29.34
N GLN A 123 -13.66 0.43 29.89
CA GLN A 123 -13.66 -0.96 30.33
C GLN A 123 -13.95 -0.96 31.83
N GLU A 124 -15.15 -1.40 32.17
CA GLU A 124 -15.62 -1.64 33.52
C GLU A 124 -14.67 -2.60 34.22
N THR A 125 -14.11 -2.17 35.35
CA THR A 125 -13.39 -3.03 36.28
C THR A 125 -14.43 -3.80 37.09
N HIS A 126 -14.39 -5.13 37.03
CA HIS A 126 -15.14 -5.96 37.97
C HIS A 126 -14.15 -6.62 38.93
N THR A 127 -14.41 -6.41 40.22
CA THR A 127 -13.80 -7.08 41.37
C THR A 127 -14.05 -8.58 41.34
#